data_AF-A0A2K3KHC6-F1
#
_entry.id   AF-A0A2K3KHC6-F1
#
_cell.length_a   1.000
_cell.length_b   1.000
_cell.length_c   1.000
_cell.angle_alpha   90.00
_cell.angle_beta   90.00
_cell.angle_gamma   90.00
#
_symmetry.space_group_name_H-M   'P 1'
#
loop_
_entity.id
_entity.type
_entity.pdbx_description
1 polymer ?
#
loop_
_entity_poly.entity_id
_entity_poly.type
_entity_poly.pdbx_seq_one_letter_code
_entity_poly.pdbx_strand_id
1 'polypeptide(L)' 'GINSFKFFLVYKGFAMVNDVRLLEGFKKCKSLGALAMVHAENGDAVIEGQRKMIELGITG' A
#
# COMPACT_ATOMS: atom_id res chain seq x y z
N GLY A 1 0.65 -15.97 -18.10
CA GLY A 1 1.54 -14.88 -18.55
C GLY A 1 1.36 -13.61 -17.72
N ILE A 2 1.17 -13.71 -16.40
CA ILE A 2 1.22 -12.53 -15.51
C ILE A 2 2.68 -12.28 -15.19
N ASN A 3 3.16 -11.05 -15.37
CA ASN A 3 4.55 -10.66 -15.12
C ASN A 3 4.66 -9.43 -14.21
N SER A 4 3.60 -9.06 -13.51
CA SER A 4 3.62 -7.95 -12.56
C SER A 4 2.67 -8.19 -11.38
N PHE A 5 3.01 -7.59 -10.24
CA PHE A 5 2.24 -7.66 -9.00
C PHE A 5 2.17 -6.28 -8.36
N LYS A 6 1.00 -5.89 -7.84
CA LYS A 6 0.78 -4.58 -7.21
C LYS A 6 0.70 -4.73 -5.69
N PHE A 7 1.48 -3.92 -4.98
CA PHE A 7 1.47 -3.79 -3.52
C PHE A 7 0.91 -2.41 -3.13
N PHE A 8 0.24 -2.33 -1.99
CA PHE A 8 -0.31 -1.09 -1.44
C PHE A 8 0.32 -0.80 -0.09
N LEU A 9 0.84 0.41 0.09
CA LEU A 9 1.31 0.91 1.40
C LEU A 9 0.25 1.75 2.12
N VAL A 10 -0.96 1.80 1.52
CA VAL A 10 -2.15 2.52 1.97
C VAL A 10 -3.35 1.57 2.00
N TYR A 11 -4.53 2.08 2.35
CA TYR A 11 -5.76 1.31 2.56
C TYR A 11 -5.62 0.38 3.77
N LYS A 12 -5.24 0.96 4.90
CA LYS A 12 -5.11 0.27 6.20
C LYS A 12 -6.43 -0.42 6.55
N GLY A 13 -6.34 -1.69 6.94
CA GLY A 13 -7.52 -2.55 7.20
C GLY A 13 -8.09 -3.25 5.95
N PHE A 14 -7.54 -3.01 4.76
CA PHE A 14 -7.98 -3.66 3.52
C PHE A 14 -6.82 -4.26 2.72
N ALA A 15 -5.99 -3.43 2.08
CA ALA A 15 -4.96 -3.89 1.13
C ALA A 15 -3.53 -3.53 1.54
N MET A 16 -3.36 -2.73 2.60
CA MET A 16 -2.04 -2.29 3.08
C MET A 16 -1.19 -3.50 3.50
N VAL A 17 0.00 -3.63 2.92
CA VAL A 17 1.04 -4.55 3.39
C VAL A 17 2.00 -3.85 4.34
N ASN A 18 2.54 -4.59 5.30
CA ASN A 18 3.66 -4.11 6.12
C ASN A 18 5.01 -4.34 5.42
N ASP A 19 6.07 -3.74 5.96
CA ASP A 19 7.40 -3.78 5.36
C ASP A 19 7.96 -5.20 5.21
N VAL A 20 7.70 -6.07 6.19
CA VAL A 20 8.14 -7.48 6.12
C VAL A 20 7.49 -8.18 4.93
N ARG A 21 6.18 -8.04 4.77
CA ARG A 21 5.43 -8.60 3.64
C ARG A 21 5.83 -7.98 2.30
N LEU A 22 6.12 -6.68 2.28
CA LEU A 22 6.60 -6.00 1.08
C LEU A 22 7.94 -6.59 0.62
N LEU A 23 8.90 -6.75 1.55
CA LEU A 23 10.20 -7.34 1.24
C LEU A 23 10.10 -8.80 0.78
N GLU A 24 9.24 -9.59 1.41
CA GLU A 24 8.92 -10.96 0.95
C GLU A 24 8.35 -10.95 -0.48
N GLY A 25 7.40 -10.06 -0.74
CA GLY A 25 6.80 -9.85 -2.06
C GLY A 25 7.83 -9.47 -3.12
N PHE A 26 8.76 -8.57 -2.81
CA PHE A 26 9.85 -8.18 -3.71
C PHE A 26 10.80 -9.33 -4.01
N LYS A 27 11.19 -10.12 -3.00
CA LYS A 27 12.00 -11.32 -3.20
C LYS A 27 11.30 -12.31 -4.12
N LYS A 28 9.98 -12.49 -3.95
CA LYS A 28 9.19 -13.37 -4.81
C LYS A 28 9.11 -12.85 -6.24
N CYS A 29 8.82 -11.56 -6.43
CA CYS A 29 8.80 -10.92 -7.75
C CYS A 29 10.15 -11.11 -8.47
N LYS A 30 11.27 -10.87 -7.76
CA LYS A 30 12.62 -11.11 -8.29
C LYS A 30 12.83 -12.56 -8.74
N SER A 31 12.45 -13.55 -7.93
CA SER A 31 12.58 -14.97 -8.28
C SER A 31 11.77 -15.39 -9.50
N LEU A 32 10.67 -14.68 -9.77
CA LEU A 32 9.77 -14.95 -10.89
C LEU A 32 10.09 -14.14 -12.15
N GLY A 33 11.04 -13.19 -12.08
CA GLY A 33 11.26 -12.21 -13.15
C GLY A 33 10.06 -11.27 -13.35
N ALA A 34 9.25 -11.04 -12.31
CA ALA A 34 8.07 -10.19 -12.36
C ALA A 34 8.33 -8.78 -11.83
N LEU A 35 7.63 -7.79 -12.39
CA LEU A 35 7.67 -6.39 -11.96
C LEU A 35 6.86 -6.19 -10.68
N ALA A 36 7.52 -5.71 -9.63
CA ALA A 36 6.84 -5.24 -8.44
C ALA A 36 6.39 -3.77 -8.63
N MET A 37 5.08 -3.53 -8.61
CA MET A 37 4.49 -2.20 -8.64
C MET A 37 4.02 -1.81 -7.24
N VAL A 38 4.13 -0.54 -6.87
CA VAL A 38 3.73 -0.06 -5.54
C VAL A 38 2.75 1.11 -5.68
N HIS A 39 1.75 1.18 -4.82
CA HIS A 39 1.03 2.41 -4.50
C HIS A 39 1.62 2.96 -3.20
N ALA A 40 2.48 3.96 -3.32
CA ALA A 40 3.42 4.37 -2.28
C ALA A 40 2.96 5.63 -1.54
N GLU A 41 1.90 5.51 -0.75
CA GLU A 41 1.48 6.51 0.23
C GLU A 41 1.69 5.93 1.63
N ASN A 42 1.95 6.77 2.64
CA ASN A 42 2.02 6.30 4.02
C ASN A 42 0.59 6.06 4.56
N GLY A 43 0.19 4.79 4.68
CA GLY A 43 -1.16 4.42 5.09
C GLY A 43 -1.58 4.90 6.47
N ASP A 44 -0.64 5.02 7.41
CA ASP A 44 -0.92 5.56 8.74
C ASP A 44 -1.19 7.07 8.70
N ALA A 45 -0.40 7.82 7.92
CA ALA A 45 -0.62 9.25 7.72
C ALA A 45 -1.93 9.54 6.99
N VAL A 46 -2.30 8.71 5.99
CA VAL A 46 -3.55 8.85 5.25
C VAL A 46 -4.75 8.67 6.18
N ILE A 47 -4.78 7.63 7.01
CA ILE A 47 -5.94 7.38 7.88
C ILE A 47 -6.11 8.48 8.94
N GLU A 48 -5.00 8.98 9.48
CA GLU A 48 -5.00 10.09 10.43
C GLU A 48 -5.44 11.40 9.76
N GLY A 49 -4.95 11.67 8.55
CA GLY A 49 -5.37 12.83 7.75
C GLY A 49 -6.86 12.80 7.43
N GLN A 50 -7.40 11.64 7.00
CA GLN A 50 -8.82 11.46 6.74
C GLN A 50 -9.66 11.72 8.00
N ARG A 51 -9.28 11.13 9.14
CA ARG A 51 -9.94 11.36 10.44
C ARG A 51 -9.99 12.85 10.77
N LYS A 52 -8.85 13.54 10.64
CA LYS A 52 -8.75 14.98 10.90
C LYS A 52 -9.66 15.81 9.99
N MET A 53 -9.75 15.51 8.69
CA MET A 53 -10.61 16.27 7.77
C MET A 53 -12.09 16.15 8.18
N ILE A 54 -12.55 14.94 8.51
CA ILE A 54 -13.92 14.71 8.98
C ILE A 54 -14.19 15.43 10.30
N GLU A 55 -13.25 15.41 11.25
CA GLU A 55 -13.36 16.13 12.52
C GLU A 55 -13.46 17.65 12.34
N LEU A 56 -12.84 18.19 11.30
CA LEU A 56 -12.94 19.61 10.92
C LEU A 56 -14.22 19.93 10.11
N GLY A 57 -15.08 18.94 9.84
CA GLY A 57 -16.27 19.11 9.01
C GLY A 57 -15.98 19.26 7.51
N ILE A 58 -14.77 18.90 7.07
CA ILE A 58 -14.37 18.94 5.66
C ILE A 58 -14.73 17.59 5.02
N THR A 59 -15.83 17.57 4.26
CA THR A 59 -16.43 16.34 3.70
C THR A 59 -16.51 16.30 2.17
N GLY A 60 -15.85 17.23 1.49
CA GLY A 60 -15.89 17.39 0.02
C GLY A 60 -14.55 17.16 -0.65
#